data_AF-A0A966M5R9-F1
#
_entry.id   AF-A0A966M5R9-F1
#
_cell.length_a   1.000
_cell.length_b   1.000
_cell.length_c   1.000
_cell.angle_alpha   90.00
_cell.angle_beta   90.00
_cell.angle_gamma   90.00
#
_symmetry.space_group_name_H-M   'P 1'
#
loop_
_entity.id
_entity.type
_entity.pdbx_description
1 polymer ?
#
loop_
_entity_poly.entity_id
_entity_poly.type
_entity_poly.pdbx_seq_one_letter_code
_entity_poly.pdbx_strand_id
1 'polypeptide(L)'
;MITLSNTAAEFASPIETVNCAINFQDRIYERNETLSNNGGDKPLLWRVGVHCDEVILENENVYGNGVNIAARLEAQCSPGQILVSRAINEQVVSRIEAISQAAGKKKLKNISDEFEVFSICTEKTTNLGVPTKSSEEQPEIKSQKPMIAILPFKNLNANEDSTFLIDGIFEDILTELSMVRQVSIVSRQSSMNFSESDANLDQFLSQNFS
;
A
#
# COMPACT_ATOMS: atom_id res chain seq x y z
N MET A 1 -15.31 10.36 -3.42
CA MET A 1 -14.84 9.00 -3.76
C MET A 1 -13.74 8.58 -2.79
N ILE A 2 -13.78 7.33 -2.33
CA ILE A 2 -12.71 6.68 -1.54
C ILE A 2 -12.05 5.64 -2.43
N THR A 3 -10.72 5.55 -2.37
CA THR A 3 -9.97 4.43 -2.94
C THR A 3 -9.21 3.70 -1.84
N LEU A 4 -9.36 2.37 -1.82
CA LEU A 4 -8.83 1.42 -0.84
C LEU A 4 -8.17 0.26 -1.59
N SER A 5 -6.84 0.28 -1.73
CA SER A 5 -6.02 -0.81 -2.26
C SER A 5 -6.74 -1.68 -3.31
N ASN A 6 -7.12 -1.03 -4.43
CA ASN A 6 -7.83 -1.58 -5.60
C ASN A 6 -9.38 -1.63 -5.56
N THR A 7 -10.03 -1.07 -4.53
CA THR A 7 -11.50 -0.88 -4.47
C THR A 7 -11.83 0.61 -4.45
N ALA A 8 -12.86 1.04 -5.18
CA ALA A 8 -13.38 2.40 -5.11
C ALA A 8 -14.80 2.39 -4.54
N ALA A 9 -15.12 3.40 -3.72
CA ALA A 9 -16.46 3.62 -3.20
C ALA A 9 -16.88 5.08 -3.39
N GLU A 10 -18.13 5.28 -3.78
CA GLU A 10 -18.73 6.60 -3.98
C GLU A 10 -19.70 6.93 -2.85
N PHE A 11 -19.73 8.19 -2.46
CA PHE A 11 -20.59 8.70 -1.39
C PHE A 11 -21.14 10.05 -1.84
N ALA A 12 -22.37 10.35 -1.41
CA ALA A 12 -23.04 11.60 -1.72
C ALA A 12 -22.48 12.80 -0.92
N SER A 13 -21.72 12.54 0.16
CA SER A 13 -21.19 13.56 1.06
C SER A 13 -19.69 13.37 1.34
N PRO A 14 -18.87 14.43 1.23
CA PRO A 14 -17.46 14.41 1.65
C PRO A 14 -17.26 14.04 3.12
N ILE A 15 -18.21 14.41 3.99
CA ILE A 15 -18.16 14.09 5.43
C ILE A 15 -18.37 12.60 5.64
N GLU A 16 -19.39 12.03 4.99
CA GLU A 16 -19.69 10.60 5.05
C GLU A 16 -18.52 9.77 4.51
N THR A 17 -17.92 10.25 3.41
CA THR A 17 -16.71 9.67 2.81
C THR A 17 -15.58 9.54 3.85
N VAL A 18 -15.26 10.64 4.55
CA VAL A 18 -14.15 10.65 5.52
C VAL A 18 -14.50 9.85 6.78
N ASN A 19 -15.74 9.92 7.26
CA ASN A 19 -16.20 9.10 8.38
C ASN A 19 -16.16 7.61 8.06
N CYS A 20 -16.49 7.22 6.83
CA CYS A 20 -16.35 5.84 6.38
C CYS A 20 -14.88 5.39 6.41
N ALA A 21 -13.96 6.20 5.90
CA ALA A 21 -12.52 5.93 5.92
C ALA A 21 -11.98 5.80 7.36
N ILE A 22 -12.41 6.68 8.27
CA ILE A 22 -12.09 6.63 9.70
C ILE A 22 -12.57 5.31 10.33
N ASN A 23 -13.86 5.01 10.19
CA ASN A 23 -14.45 3.79 10.72
C ASN A 23 -13.78 2.52 10.16
N PHE A 24 -13.38 2.57 8.89
CA PHE A 24 -12.65 1.47 8.26
C PHE A 24 -11.28 1.24 8.92
N GLN A 25 -10.47 2.29 9.08
CA GLN A 25 -9.17 2.16 9.73
C GLN A 25 -9.28 1.73 11.20
N ASP A 26 -10.26 2.25 11.93
CA ASP A 26 -10.51 1.85 13.33
C ASP A 26 -10.86 0.36 13.44
N ARG A 27 -11.68 -0.17 12.53
CA ARG A 27 -12.01 -1.61 12.49
C ARG A 27 -10.79 -2.48 12.16
N ILE A 28 -9.94 -2.04 11.23
CA ILE A 28 -8.69 -2.73 10.91
C ILE A 28 -7.75 -2.74 12.11
N TYR A 29 -7.67 -1.63 12.84
CA TYR A 29 -6.89 -1.52 14.07
C TYR A 29 -7.39 -2.49 15.15
N GLU A 30 -8.69 -2.49 15.44
CA GLU A 30 -9.30 -3.42 16.41
C GLU A 30 -9.04 -4.89 16.05
N ARG A 31 -9.15 -5.23 14.75
CA ARG A 31 -8.83 -6.57 14.26
C ARG A 31 -7.35 -6.92 14.50
N ASN A 32 -6.43 -6.00 14.23
CA ASN A 32 -5.00 -6.22 14.43
C ASN A 32 -4.66 -6.43 15.92
N GLU A 33 -5.30 -5.69 16.84
CA GLU A 33 -5.15 -5.87 18.29
C GLU A 33 -5.56 -7.29 18.74
N THR A 34 -6.66 -7.83 18.19
CA THR A 34 -7.08 -9.21 18.52
C THR A 34 -6.11 -10.29 18.04
N LEU A 35 -5.31 -10.01 17.00
CA LEU A 35 -4.32 -10.94 16.44
C LEU A 35 -3.00 -10.94 17.20
N SER A 36 -2.55 -9.78 17.68
CA SER A 36 -1.37 -9.67 18.56
C SER A 36 -1.50 -10.53 19.82
N ASN A 37 -2.73 -10.71 20.32
CA ASN A 37 -3.01 -11.55 21.49
C ASN A 37 -3.02 -13.06 21.19
N ASN A 38 -3.20 -13.46 19.93
CA ASN A 38 -3.36 -14.86 19.51
C ASN A 38 -2.18 -15.41 18.67
N GLY A 39 -1.09 -14.63 18.52
CA GLY A 39 0.23 -15.13 18.11
C GLY A 39 0.36 -15.71 16.70
N GLY A 40 -0.43 -15.25 15.71
CA GLY A 40 -0.48 -15.92 14.39
C GLY A 40 -0.16 -15.07 13.15
N ASP A 41 -0.73 -13.87 13.02
CA ASP A 41 -0.77 -13.16 11.73
C ASP A 41 -0.14 -11.77 11.75
N LYS A 42 0.50 -11.40 10.64
CA LYS A 42 1.00 -10.02 10.44
C LYS A 42 -0.18 -9.02 10.45
N PRO A 43 0.01 -7.82 11.04
CA PRO A 43 -1.02 -6.79 11.04
C PRO A 43 -1.33 -6.35 9.61
N LEU A 44 -2.61 -6.19 9.30
CA LEU A 44 -3.03 -5.62 8.03
C LEU A 44 -2.98 -4.09 8.13
N LEU A 45 -2.15 -3.46 7.31
CA LEU A 45 -2.02 -2.01 7.25
C LEU A 45 -2.55 -1.52 5.91
N TRP A 46 -3.71 -0.87 5.94
CA TRP A 46 -4.37 -0.37 4.74
C TRP A 46 -4.06 1.11 4.52
N ARG A 47 -3.94 1.50 3.25
CA ARG A 47 -3.81 2.90 2.85
C ARG A 47 -5.15 3.39 2.32
N VAL A 48 -5.52 4.62 2.67
CA VAL A 48 -6.76 5.22 2.19
C VAL A 48 -6.48 6.57 1.54
N GLY A 49 -6.93 6.72 0.31
CA GLY A 49 -6.92 8.00 -0.41
C GLY A 49 -8.33 8.53 -0.59
N VAL A 50 -8.54 9.82 -0.26
CA VAL A 50 -9.87 10.45 -0.39
C VAL A 50 -9.79 11.73 -1.20
N HIS A 51 -10.64 11.80 -2.22
CA HIS A 51 -10.83 12.99 -3.03
C HIS A 51 -12.28 13.12 -3.55
N CYS A 52 -12.67 14.35 -3.88
CA CYS A 52 -13.96 14.65 -4.49
C CYS A 52 -13.71 15.59 -5.67
N ASP A 53 -14.12 15.14 -6.84
CA ASP A 53 -14.11 15.88 -8.10
C ASP A 53 -15.22 15.31 -8.99
N GLU A 54 -15.46 15.92 -10.15
CA GLU A 54 -16.42 15.44 -11.13
C GLU A 54 -16.02 14.04 -11.65
N VAL A 55 -16.97 13.11 -11.62
CA VAL A 55 -16.82 11.74 -12.10
C VAL A 55 -17.96 11.39 -13.03
N ILE A 56 -17.66 10.60 -14.05
CA ILE A 56 -18.61 10.11 -15.04
C ILE A 56 -18.85 8.64 -14.73
N LEU A 57 -20.11 8.30 -14.48
CA LEU A 57 -20.55 6.92 -14.35
C LEU A 57 -21.04 6.42 -15.70
N GLU A 58 -20.36 5.41 -16.24
CA GLU A 58 -20.86 4.66 -17.39
C GLU A 58 -21.03 3.19 -16.99
N ASN A 59 -22.30 2.76 -16.96
CA ASN A 59 -22.71 1.45 -16.46
C ASN A 59 -22.29 1.24 -14.99
N GLU A 60 -21.32 0.34 -14.73
CA GLU A 60 -20.76 0.05 -13.40
C GLU A 60 -19.32 0.56 -13.22
N ASN A 61 -18.77 1.24 -14.23
CA ASN A 61 -17.42 1.78 -14.18
C ASN A 61 -17.45 3.27 -13.89
N VAL A 62 -16.52 3.70 -13.02
CA VAL A 62 -16.35 5.12 -12.69
C VAL A 62 -15.09 5.66 -13.34
N TYR A 63 -15.26 6.71 -14.15
CA TYR A 63 -14.19 7.39 -14.83
C TYR A 63 -14.11 8.85 -14.38
N GLY A 64 -12.91 9.42 -14.46
CA GLY A 64 -12.72 10.84 -14.18
C GLY A 64 -11.40 11.15 -13.52
N ASN A 65 -11.09 12.44 -13.45
CA ASN A 65 -9.89 12.92 -12.77
C ASN A 65 -9.96 12.62 -11.26
N GLY A 66 -11.17 12.64 -10.69
CA GLY A 66 -11.41 12.36 -9.28
C GLY A 66 -10.89 11.00 -8.81
N VAL A 67 -11.16 9.95 -9.59
CA VAL A 67 -10.70 8.57 -9.34
C VAL A 67 -9.18 8.50 -9.35
N ASN A 68 -8.56 9.12 -10.35
CA ASN A 68 -7.10 9.12 -10.51
C ASN A 68 -6.39 9.85 -9.37
N ILE A 69 -6.95 10.97 -8.89
CA ILE A 69 -6.40 11.70 -7.75
C ILE A 69 -6.51 10.86 -6.49
N ALA A 70 -7.69 10.30 -6.18
CA ALA A 70 -7.90 9.48 -4.99
C ALA A 70 -6.91 8.30 -4.94
N ALA A 71 -6.77 7.57 -6.05
CA ALA A 71 -5.84 6.44 -6.14
C ALA A 71 -4.37 6.86 -5.92
N ARG A 72 -3.99 8.06 -6.35
CA ARG A 72 -2.63 8.57 -6.12
C ARG A 72 -2.42 9.04 -4.69
N LEU A 73 -3.44 9.62 -4.07
CA LEU A 73 -3.39 9.94 -2.64
C LEU A 73 -3.21 8.67 -1.83
N GLU A 74 -3.92 7.59 -2.17
CA GLU A 74 -3.76 6.27 -1.54
C GLU A 74 -2.33 5.73 -1.74
N ALA A 75 -1.81 5.76 -2.97
CA ALA A 75 -0.46 5.28 -3.28
C ALA A 75 0.64 6.07 -2.54
N GLN A 76 0.39 7.34 -2.23
CA GLN A 76 1.31 8.20 -1.48
C GLN A 76 1.00 8.25 0.03
N CYS A 77 -0.02 7.55 0.49
CA CYS A 77 -0.38 7.49 1.90
C CYS A 77 0.54 6.50 2.63
N SER A 78 0.87 6.77 3.90
CA SER A 78 1.58 5.78 4.71
C SER A 78 0.62 4.64 5.10
N PRO A 79 1.10 3.39 5.25
CA PRO A 79 0.25 2.29 5.71
C PRO A 79 -0.42 2.60 7.05
N GLY A 80 -1.72 2.29 7.16
CA GLY A 80 -2.53 2.58 8.35
C GLY A 80 -3.03 4.03 8.46
N GLN A 81 -2.79 4.87 7.45
CA GLN A 81 -3.22 6.27 7.46
C GLN A 81 -4.30 6.57 6.41
N ILE A 82 -4.87 7.76 6.52
CA ILE A 82 -5.85 8.31 5.59
C ILE A 82 -5.27 9.62 5.05
N LEU A 83 -5.07 9.69 3.73
CA LEU A 83 -4.60 10.90 3.06
C LEU A 83 -5.73 11.52 2.24
N VAL A 84 -5.98 12.81 2.47
CA VAL A 84 -7.06 13.56 1.82
C VAL A 84 -6.51 14.78 1.08
N SER A 85 -7.17 15.15 0.00
CA SER A 85 -6.88 16.42 -0.70
C SER A 85 -7.29 17.64 0.14
N ARG A 86 -6.68 18.81 -0.14
CA ARG A 86 -7.11 20.09 0.43
C ARG A 86 -8.62 20.35 0.31
N ALA A 87 -9.20 20.10 -0.87
CA ALA A 87 -10.62 20.34 -1.14
C ALA A 87 -11.56 19.52 -0.23
N ILE A 88 -11.15 18.30 0.14
CA ILE A 88 -11.86 17.49 1.14
C ILE A 88 -11.64 18.07 2.53
N ASN A 89 -10.38 18.32 2.89
CA ASN A 89 -10.00 18.78 4.22
C ASN A 89 -10.77 20.05 4.64
N GLU A 90 -10.83 21.05 3.76
CA GLU A 90 -11.54 22.32 4.00
C GLU A 90 -13.03 22.11 4.32
N GLN A 91 -13.65 21.06 3.78
CA GLN A 91 -15.07 20.76 4.00
C GLN A 91 -15.34 19.94 5.26
N VAL A 92 -14.39 19.11 5.69
CA VAL A 92 -14.61 18.12 6.76
C VAL A 92 -13.98 18.52 8.09
N VAL A 93 -12.93 19.32 8.11
CA VAL A 93 -12.12 19.60 9.33
C VAL A 93 -12.92 20.15 10.51
N SER A 94 -13.99 20.90 10.26
CA SER A 94 -14.87 21.47 11.29
C SER A 94 -16.07 20.58 11.65
N ARG A 95 -16.19 19.40 11.02
CA ARG A 95 -17.40 18.55 11.04
C ARG A 95 -17.12 17.09 11.38
N ILE A 96 -15.86 16.71 11.58
CA ILE A 96 -15.45 15.35 11.96
C ILE A 96 -14.77 15.36 13.32
N GLU A 97 -14.95 14.30 14.08
CA GLU A 97 -14.27 14.06 15.36
C GLU A 97 -12.90 13.38 15.13
N ALA A 98 -12.08 13.97 14.26
CA ALA A 98 -10.75 13.46 13.93
C ALA A 98 -9.75 14.60 13.75
N ILE A 99 -8.47 14.31 14.00
CA ILE A 99 -7.40 15.29 13.88
C ILE A 99 -6.95 15.31 12.42
N SER A 100 -7.02 16.49 11.80
CA SER A 100 -6.44 16.73 10.48
C SER A 100 -5.12 17.50 10.59
N GLN A 101 -4.07 16.99 9.94
CA GLN A 101 -2.74 17.63 9.91
C GLN A 101 -2.26 17.80 8.48
N ALA A 102 -1.59 18.91 8.20
CA ALA A 102 -0.96 19.12 6.89
C ALA A 102 0.14 18.07 6.66
N ALA A 103 0.05 17.34 5.56
CA ALA A 103 1.02 16.31 5.15
C ALA A 103 1.90 16.77 3.97
N GLY A 104 1.97 18.09 3.76
CA GLY A 104 2.82 18.75 2.77
C GLY A 104 2.22 18.81 1.37
N LYS A 105 3.07 19.18 0.41
CA LYS A 105 2.77 19.21 -1.03
C LYS A 105 3.30 17.93 -1.68
N LYS A 106 2.51 17.29 -2.51
CA LYS A 106 2.91 16.11 -3.27
C LYS A 106 2.76 16.33 -4.77
N LYS A 107 3.69 15.76 -5.53
CA LYS A 107 3.65 15.76 -6.99
C LYS A 107 2.67 14.71 -7.49
N LEU A 108 1.64 15.16 -8.20
CA LEU A 108 0.68 14.29 -8.87
C LEU A 108 0.81 14.45 -10.38
N LYS A 109 1.09 13.34 -11.07
CA LYS A 109 1.33 13.31 -12.53
C LYS A 109 0.16 13.95 -13.30
N ASN A 110 0.41 14.93 -14.16
CA ASN A 110 -0.63 15.62 -14.95
C ASN A 110 -1.60 16.51 -14.14
N ILE A 111 -1.26 16.92 -12.91
CA ILE A 111 -2.14 17.77 -12.08
C ILE A 111 -1.37 18.99 -11.59
N SER A 112 -0.41 18.79 -10.68
CA SER A 112 0.44 19.84 -10.16
C SER A 112 1.60 19.24 -9.36
N ASP A 113 2.70 19.98 -9.31
CA ASP A 113 3.84 19.67 -8.44
C ASP A 113 3.60 20.16 -7.00
N GLU A 114 2.52 20.93 -6.77
CA GLU A 114 2.18 21.56 -5.48
C GLU A 114 0.84 21.07 -4.91
N PHE A 115 0.46 19.81 -5.13
CA PHE A 115 -0.83 19.33 -4.63
C PHE A 115 -0.80 19.14 -3.11
N GLU A 116 -1.49 20.02 -2.38
CA GLU A 116 -1.55 19.99 -0.92
C GLU A 116 -2.42 18.85 -0.39
N VAL A 117 -1.87 18.11 0.57
CA VAL A 117 -2.51 16.94 1.15
C VAL A 117 -2.51 17.02 2.67
N PHE A 118 -3.50 16.36 3.27
CA PHE A 118 -3.71 16.34 4.71
C PHE A 118 -3.86 14.89 5.18
N SER A 119 -3.28 14.58 6.34
CA SER A 119 -3.45 13.30 7.00
C SER A 119 -4.57 13.41 8.02
N ILE A 120 -5.51 12.46 7.98
CA ILE A 120 -6.56 12.32 9.00
C ILE A 120 -6.15 11.20 9.96
N CYS A 121 -6.12 11.54 11.26
CA CYS A 121 -5.75 10.63 12.33
C CYS A 121 -6.88 10.56 13.37
N THR A 122 -7.17 9.35 13.86
CA THR A 122 -8.11 9.09 14.96
C THR A 122 -7.32 8.84 16.24
N GLU A 123 -7.97 8.88 17.41
CA GLU A 123 -7.31 8.57 18.69
C GLU A 123 -6.66 7.17 18.72
N LYS A 124 -7.14 6.25 17.88
CA LYS A 124 -6.61 4.90 17.72
C LYS A 124 -5.45 4.84 16.72
N THR A 125 -5.50 5.63 15.64
CA THR A 125 -4.44 5.65 14.61
C THR A 125 -3.30 6.63 14.89
N THR A 126 -3.44 7.56 15.84
CA THR A 126 -2.35 8.46 16.29
C THR A 126 -1.20 7.72 16.96
N ASN A 127 -1.44 6.53 17.52
CA ASN A 127 -0.46 5.74 18.28
C ASN A 127 0.31 4.71 17.46
N LEU A 128 0.14 4.66 16.13
CA LEU A 128 1.03 3.89 15.23
C LEU A 128 2.35 4.65 15.04
N GLY A 129 3.14 4.73 16.12
CA GLY A 129 4.60 4.90 16.07
C GLY A 129 5.14 6.02 15.18
N VAL A 130 4.67 7.25 15.31
CA VAL A 130 5.50 8.41 14.97
C VAL A 130 6.26 8.78 16.24
N PRO A 131 7.58 8.52 16.35
CA PRO A 131 8.36 9.11 17.41
C PRO A 131 8.39 10.61 17.15
N THR A 132 7.66 11.36 17.97
CA THR A 132 7.85 12.79 18.16
C THR A 132 9.31 13.04 18.53
N LYS A 133 10.12 13.42 17.56
CA LYS A 133 11.29 14.27 17.77
C LYS A 133 11.30 15.36 16.72
N SER A 134 11.15 16.57 17.24
CA SER A 134 11.57 17.85 16.70
C SER A 134 12.93 17.80 15.97
N SER A 135 13.11 18.84 15.15
CA SER A 135 14.30 19.30 14.40
C SER A 135 14.63 18.59 13.08
N GLU A 136 14.40 19.36 12.01
CA GLU A 136 15.25 19.51 10.82
C GLU A 136 16.11 18.29 10.45
N GLU A 137 15.58 17.46 9.56
CA GLU A 137 16.32 16.81 8.48
C GLU A 137 15.25 16.17 7.58
N GLN A 138 15.22 16.56 6.30
CA GLN A 138 14.34 15.93 5.32
C GLN A 138 14.73 14.45 5.19
N PRO A 139 13.83 13.47 5.44
CA PRO A 139 14.02 12.15 4.89
C PRO A 139 13.29 12.10 3.56
N GLU A 140 14.02 12.07 2.45
CA GLU A 140 13.51 11.41 1.25
C GLU A 140 13.18 9.97 1.62
N ILE A 141 11.91 9.69 1.93
CA ILE A 141 11.42 8.32 2.03
C ILE A 141 11.43 7.77 0.61
N LYS A 142 12.52 7.12 0.22
CA LYS A 142 12.57 6.28 -0.98
C LYS A 142 11.42 5.29 -0.88
N SER A 143 10.44 5.42 -1.78
CA SER A 143 9.41 4.41 -1.99
C SER A 143 10.12 3.11 -2.36
N GLN A 144 10.37 2.25 -1.38
CA GLN A 144 10.94 0.94 -1.62
C GLN A 144 9.86 0.10 -2.29
N LYS A 145 10.03 -0.06 -3.60
CA LYS A 145 9.23 -0.94 -4.43
C LYS A 145 9.18 -2.33 -3.76
N PRO A 146 8.00 -2.90 -3.46
CA PRO A 146 7.90 -4.18 -2.77
C PRO A 146 8.69 -5.24 -3.53
N MET A 147 9.56 -5.94 -2.81
CA MET A 147 10.45 -6.92 -3.40
C MET A 147 9.88 -8.33 -3.20
N ILE A 148 9.99 -9.18 -4.22
CA ILE A 148 9.46 -10.54 -4.25
C ILE A 148 10.59 -11.46 -4.69
N ALA A 149 10.81 -12.55 -3.94
CA ALA A 149 11.64 -13.67 -4.37
C ALA A 149 10.75 -14.83 -4.78
N ILE A 150 11.03 -15.43 -5.93
CA ILE A 150 10.38 -16.64 -6.41
C ILE A 150 11.39 -17.78 -6.21
N LEU A 151 10.96 -18.90 -5.65
CA LEU A 151 11.80 -20.09 -5.47
C LEU A 151 11.40 -21.16 -6.50
N PRO A 152 12.36 -21.93 -7.03
CA PRO A 152 12.05 -23.02 -7.95
C PRO A 152 11.16 -24.06 -7.27
N PHE A 153 10.25 -24.65 -8.04
CA PHE A 153 9.37 -25.69 -7.54
C PHE A 153 10.17 -26.97 -7.30
N LYS A 154 9.81 -27.73 -6.25
CA LYS A 154 10.40 -29.04 -6.01
C LYS A 154 9.73 -30.07 -6.91
N ASN A 155 10.53 -30.82 -7.67
CA ASN A 155 10.01 -31.97 -8.41
C ASN A 155 9.70 -33.10 -7.44
N LEU A 156 8.41 -33.34 -7.18
CA LEU A 156 7.95 -34.42 -6.29
C LEU A 156 7.85 -35.78 -7.02
N ASN A 157 7.95 -35.78 -8.36
CA ASN A 157 7.89 -36.98 -9.18
C ASN A 157 9.27 -37.26 -9.77
N ALA A 158 9.76 -38.50 -9.71
CA ALA A 158 11.08 -38.87 -10.23
C ALA A 158 11.16 -38.95 -11.78
N ASN A 159 10.36 -38.15 -12.51
CA ASN A 159 10.39 -38.08 -13.96
C ASN A 159 11.29 -36.93 -14.43
N GLU A 160 12.31 -37.24 -15.25
CA GLU A 160 13.28 -36.27 -15.77
C GLU A 160 12.64 -35.21 -16.67
N ASP A 161 11.58 -35.55 -17.40
CA ASP A 161 10.83 -34.60 -18.25
C ASP A 161 10.15 -33.49 -17.43
N SER A 162 9.85 -33.77 -16.15
CA SER A 162 9.18 -32.81 -15.25
C SER A 162 10.14 -31.74 -14.74
N THR A 163 11.45 -31.99 -14.76
CA THR A 163 12.46 -31.01 -14.33
C THR A 163 12.54 -29.84 -15.31
N PHE A 164 12.59 -30.12 -16.62
CA PHE A 164 12.59 -29.07 -17.65
C PHE A 164 11.30 -28.22 -17.64
N LEU A 165 10.16 -28.85 -17.36
CA LEU A 165 8.88 -28.16 -17.23
C LEU A 165 8.86 -27.22 -16.01
N ILE A 166 9.38 -27.68 -14.86
CA ILE A 166 9.47 -26.91 -13.63
C ILE A 166 10.38 -25.69 -13.82
N ASP A 167 11.54 -25.88 -14.43
CA ASP A 167 12.48 -24.80 -14.73
C ASP A 167 11.85 -23.79 -15.70
N GLY A 168 11.15 -24.24 -16.74
CA GLY A 168 10.43 -23.37 -17.66
C GLY A 168 9.37 -22.50 -16.99
N ILE A 169 8.52 -23.09 -16.14
CA ILE A 169 7.50 -22.35 -15.38
C ILE A 169 8.15 -21.34 -14.43
N PHE A 170 9.26 -21.71 -13.79
CA PHE A 170 9.99 -20.82 -12.92
C PHE A 170 10.55 -19.59 -13.67
N GLU A 171 11.16 -19.80 -14.84
CA GLU A 171 11.67 -18.72 -15.70
C GLU A 171 10.56 -17.80 -16.21
N ASP A 172 9.42 -18.38 -16.61
CA ASP A 172 8.29 -17.61 -17.13
C ASP A 172 7.70 -16.69 -16.05
N ILE A 173 7.50 -17.21 -14.83
CA ILE A 173 6.99 -16.41 -13.70
C ILE A 173 8.00 -15.32 -13.33
N LEU A 174 9.30 -15.64 -13.33
CA LEU A 174 10.34 -14.66 -13.04
C LEU A 174 10.36 -13.54 -14.08
N THR A 175 10.21 -13.87 -15.36
CA THR A 175 10.19 -12.93 -16.47
C THR A 175 8.95 -12.04 -16.46
N GLU A 176 7.76 -12.65 -16.33
CA GLU A 176 6.49 -11.93 -16.30
C GLU A 176 6.40 -10.97 -15.11
N LEU A 177 6.78 -11.41 -13.92
CA LEU A 177 6.77 -10.56 -12.73
C LEU A 177 7.88 -9.50 -12.76
N SER A 178 9.00 -9.76 -13.45
CA SER A 178 10.06 -8.75 -13.64
C SER A 178 9.61 -7.58 -14.51
N MET A 179 8.65 -7.79 -15.42
CA MET A 179 8.07 -6.72 -16.24
C MET A 179 7.15 -5.77 -15.45
N VAL A 180 6.72 -6.17 -14.24
CA VAL A 180 5.84 -5.36 -13.39
C VAL A 180 6.65 -4.24 -12.73
N ARG A 181 6.39 -3.01 -13.16
CA ARG A 181 7.09 -1.80 -12.69
C ARG A 181 6.81 -1.46 -11.23
N GLN A 182 5.88 -2.16 -10.58
CA GLN A 182 5.44 -1.95 -9.20
C GLN A 182 6.03 -2.97 -8.20
N VAL A 183 6.64 -4.09 -8.63
CA VAL A 183 7.36 -5.06 -7.74
C VAL A 183 8.79 -5.37 -8.21
N SER A 184 9.75 -5.39 -7.29
CA SER A 184 11.16 -5.70 -7.59
C SER A 184 11.36 -7.20 -7.43
N ILE A 185 11.97 -7.87 -8.41
CA ILE A 185 12.20 -9.32 -8.33
C ILE A 185 13.64 -9.58 -7.90
N VAL A 186 13.82 -10.44 -6.90
CA VAL A 186 15.14 -10.92 -6.47
C VAL A 186 15.76 -11.74 -7.60
N SER A 187 17.08 -11.60 -7.80
CA SER A 187 17.77 -12.26 -8.90
C SER A 187 17.60 -13.78 -8.87
N ARG A 188 17.49 -14.38 -10.06
CA ARG A 188 17.47 -15.83 -10.27
C ARG A 188 18.54 -16.56 -9.47
N GLN A 189 19.78 -16.06 -9.52
CA GLN A 189 20.93 -16.69 -8.86
C GLN A 189 20.76 -16.69 -7.34
N SER A 190 20.26 -15.59 -6.76
CA SER A 190 19.98 -15.51 -5.33
C SER A 190 18.91 -16.53 -4.92
N SER A 191 17.82 -16.64 -5.69
CA SER A 191 16.74 -17.60 -5.42
C SER A 191 17.18 -19.06 -5.52
N MET A 192 17.99 -19.41 -6.54
CA MET A 192 18.50 -20.77 -6.71
C MET A 192 19.49 -21.14 -5.60
N ASN A 193 20.43 -20.25 -5.29
CA ASN A 193 21.40 -20.45 -4.22
C ASN A 193 20.71 -20.68 -2.86
N PHE A 194 19.60 -19.97 -2.60
CA PHE A 194 18.79 -20.21 -1.39
C PHE A 194 18.07 -21.55 -1.44
N SER A 195 17.48 -21.93 -2.58
CA SER A 195 16.76 -23.20 -2.69
C SER A 195 17.65 -24.45 -2.58
N GLU A 196 18.92 -24.32 -2.94
CA GLU A 196 19.92 -25.40 -2.87
C GLU A 196 20.71 -25.42 -1.55
N SER A 197 20.58 -24.39 -0.72
CA SER A 197 21.25 -24.30 0.58
C SER A 197 20.28 -24.52 1.75
N ASP A 198 20.77 -25.10 2.84
CA ASP A 198 20.05 -25.09 4.14
C ASP A 198 20.15 -23.71 4.84
N ALA A 199 20.31 -22.63 4.07
CA ALA A 199 20.53 -21.30 4.60
C ALA A 199 19.30 -20.79 5.35
N ASN A 200 19.54 -20.05 6.43
CA ASN A 200 18.46 -19.48 7.24
C ASN A 200 17.72 -18.38 6.46
N LEU A 201 16.39 -18.43 6.49
CA LEU A 201 15.50 -17.44 5.86
C LEU A 201 15.86 -16.00 6.25
N ASP A 202 16.24 -15.77 7.51
CA ASP A 202 16.61 -14.44 8.01
C ASP A 202 17.88 -13.89 7.35
N GLN A 203 18.84 -14.78 7.03
CA GLN A 203 20.07 -14.42 6.33
C GLN A 203 19.79 -14.07 4.87
N PHE A 204 18.90 -14.84 4.21
CA PHE A 204 18.48 -14.58 2.84
C PHE A 204 17.72 -13.26 2.70
N LEU A 205 16.80 -12.99 3.63
CA LEU A 205 16.04 -11.74 3.69
C LEU A 205 17.00 -10.55 3.88
N SER A 206 17.96 -10.64 4.79
CA SER A 206 18.92 -9.57 5.06
C SER A 206 19.87 -9.26 3.88
N GLN A 207 20.21 -10.26 3.06
CA GLN A 207 21.13 -10.10 1.94
C GLN A 207 20.46 -9.55 0.66
N ASN A 208 19.17 -9.81 0.47
CA ASN A 208 18.50 -9.54 -0.80
C ASN A 208 17.41 -8.47 -0.70
N PHE A 209 16.81 -8.26 0.47
CA PHE A 209 15.73 -7.30 0.69
C PHE A 209 16.28 -6.12 1.52
N SER A 210 16.64 -5.03 0.86
CA SER A 210 17.14 -3.78 1.48
C SER A 210 16.37 -2.56 1.00
#